data_AF-A0A959YA88-F1
#
_entry.id   AF-A0A959YA88-F1
#
_cell.length_a   1.000
_cell.length_b   1.000
_cell.length_c   1.000
_cell.angle_alpha   90.00
_cell.angle_beta   90.00
_cell.angle_gamma   90.00
#
_symmetry.space_group_name_H-M   'P 1'
#
loop_
_entity.id
_entity.type
_entity.pdbx_description
1 polymer ?
#
loop_
_entity_poly.entity_id
_entity_poly.type
_entity_poly.pdbx_seq_one_letter_code
_entity_poly.pdbx_strand_id
1 'polypeptide(L)'
;MEGSLFPLQNDAVVMGLLALILGFVFHTSGRTSGFWPRFYGVVPALLLCYFLPSLLNTFGLVDPEESQLYFVASRYLLPGSLVLLTLSIDLKAFLKLGPKAVIMFLTGTTGIVIGGPIAILVMSAAAPDVVGGVGPDAVWRGMATVAGSWIGGGANQT
;
A
#
# COMPACT_ATOMS: atom_id res chain seq x y z
N MET A 1 9.94 17.24 -31.13
CA MET A 1 8.93 17.75 -30.18
C MET A 1 7.95 16.62 -29.94
N GLU A 2 8.36 15.63 -29.16
CA GLU A 2 7.46 14.54 -28.76
C GLU A 2 6.57 15.11 -27.66
N GLY A 3 5.26 15.19 -27.94
CA GLY A 3 4.27 15.59 -26.95
C GLY A 3 4.36 14.63 -25.77
N SER A 4 4.27 15.17 -24.55
CA SER A 4 4.28 14.37 -23.32
C SER A 4 3.32 13.19 -23.46
N LEU A 5 3.83 11.98 -23.25
CA LEU A 5 3.07 10.73 -23.23
C LEU A 5 1.87 10.77 -22.26
N PHE A 6 1.92 11.70 -21.30
CA PHE A 6 0.89 11.92 -20.29
C PHE A 6 0.09 13.20 -20.57
N PRO A 7 -1.25 13.10 -20.74
CA PRO A 7 -2.13 14.24 -21.02
C PRO A 7 -2.51 15.05 -19.77
N LEU A 8 -2.44 14.48 -18.56
CA LEU A 8 -2.81 15.16 -17.32
C LEU A 8 -1.57 15.55 -16.51
N GLN A 9 -1.10 16.78 -16.71
CA GLN A 9 0.06 17.34 -15.99
C GLN A 9 -0.33 18.20 -14.78
N ASN A 10 -1.60 18.59 -14.66
CA ASN A 10 -2.05 19.43 -13.57
C ASN A 10 -2.36 18.60 -12.31
N ASP A 11 -1.51 18.73 -11.29
CA ASP A 11 -1.64 18.00 -10.02
C ASP A 11 -3.01 18.19 -9.34
N ALA A 12 -3.64 19.37 -9.46
CA ALA A 12 -4.96 19.58 -8.86
C ALA A 12 -6.05 18.77 -9.57
N VAL A 13 -5.94 18.61 -10.90
CA VAL A 13 -6.86 17.77 -11.69
C VAL A 13 -6.66 16.31 -11.34
N VAL A 14 -5.41 15.87 -11.23
CA VAL A 14 -5.07 14.49 -10.84
C VAL A 14 -5.54 14.21 -9.41
N MET A 15 -5.36 15.14 -8.47
CA MET A 15 -5.90 15.02 -7.10
C MET A 15 -7.43 14.89 -7.09
N GLY A 16 -8.12 15.73 -7.85
CA GLY A 16 -9.58 15.68 -7.97
C GLY A 16 -10.06 14.34 -8.54
N LEU A 17 -9.38 13.82 -9.56
CA LEU A 17 -9.66 12.52 -10.14
C LEU A 17 -9.45 11.38 -9.12
N LEU A 18 -8.35 11.39 -8.39
CA LEU A 18 -8.07 10.42 -7.33
C LEU A 18 -9.13 10.49 -6.22
N ALA A 19 -9.51 11.70 -5.80
CA ALA A 19 -10.55 11.90 -4.80
C ALA A 19 -11.93 11.38 -5.28
N LEU A 20 -12.26 11.56 -6.55
CA LEU A 20 -13.48 11.01 -7.16
C LEU A 20 -13.47 9.48 -7.20
N ILE A 21 -12.34 8.87 -7.57
CA ILE A 21 -12.18 7.40 -7.55
C ILE A 21 -12.38 6.87 -6.13
N LEU A 22 -11.69 7.45 -5.14
CA LEU A 22 -11.81 7.03 -3.73
C LEU A 22 -13.24 7.25 -3.20
N GLY A 23 -13.85 8.40 -3.52
CA GLY A 23 -15.23 8.71 -3.17
C GLY A 23 -16.21 7.71 -3.77
N PHE A 24 -16.02 7.32 -5.04
CA PHE A 24 -16.82 6.30 -5.70
C PHE A 24 -16.68 4.94 -5.02
N VAL A 25 -15.46 4.50 -4.73
CA VAL A 25 -15.20 3.21 -4.06
C VAL A 25 -15.83 3.17 -2.66
N PHE A 26 -15.64 4.20 -1.84
CA PHE A 26 -16.22 4.23 -0.50
C PHE A 26 -17.75 4.38 -0.51
N HIS A 27 -18.29 5.15 -1.46
CA HIS A 27 -19.74 5.28 -1.60
C HIS A 27 -20.39 3.95 -1.98
N THR A 28 -19.79 3.22 -2.92
CA THR A 28 -20.31 1.91 -3.36
C THR A 28 -20.06 0.82 -2.31
N SER A 29 -18.94 0.83 -1.59
CA SER A 29 -18.67 -0.11 -0.50
C SER A 29 -19.56 0.09 0.72
N GLY A 30 -20.02 1.32 0.97
CA GLY A 30 -20.94 1.63 2.05
C GLY A 30 -22.39 1.20 1.79
N ARG A 31 -22.74 0.76 0.57
CA ARG A 31 -24.09 0.29 0.26
C ARG A 31 -24.33 -1.09 0.86
N THR A 32 -25.48 -1.24 1.52
CA THR A 32 -25.87 -2.47 2.23
C THR A 32 -26.83 -3.36 1.45
N SER A 33 -27.33 -2.91 0.29
CA SER A 33 -28.28 -3.66 -0.54
C SER A 33 -27.88 -3.67 -2.02
N GLY A 34 -28.33 -4.71 -2.73
CA GLY A 34 -28.12 -4.88 -4.17
C GLY A 34 -26.85 -5.66 -4.55
N PHE A 35 -26.20 -5.22 -5.63
CA PHE A 35 -25.00 -5.86 -6.19
C PHE A 35 -23.72 -5.60 -5.37
N TRP A 36 -23.54 -4.37 -4.88
CA TRP A 36 -22.30 -3.91 -4.26
C TRP A 36 -21.85 -4.72 -3.04
N PRO A 37 -22.71 -5.11 -2.07
CA PRO A 37 -22.28 -5.97 -0.97
C PRO A 37 -21.69 -7.31 -1.41
N ARG A 38 -22.23 -7.90 -2.49
CA ARG A 38 -21.74 -9.18 -3.04
C ARG A 38 -20.39 -9.01 -3.71
N PHE A 39 -20.23 -7.93 -4.48
CA PHE A 39 -18.97 -7.59 -5.12
C PHE A 39 -17.86 -7.32 -4.10
N TYR A 40 -18.13 -6.48 -3.08
CA TYR A 40 -17.16 -6.17 -2.02
C TYR A 40 -16.89 -7.33 -1.06
N GLY A 41 -17.74 -8.35 -1.04
CA GLY A 41 -17.47 -9.62 -0.36
C GLY A 41 -16.40 -10.46 -1.05
N VAL A 42 -16.19 -10.28 -2.35
CA VAL A 42 -15.15 -10.97 -3.14
C VAL A 42 -13.92 -10.08 -3.33
N VAL A 43 -14.13 -8.79 -3.62
CA VAL A 43 -13.08 -7.82 -3.92
C VAL A 43 -13.06 -6.75 -2.83
N PRO A 44 -12.07 -6.76 -1.92
CA PRO A 44 -11.98 -5.77 -0.85
C PRO A 44 -11.87 -4.33 -1.39
N ALA A 45 -12.52 -3.37 -0.72
CA ALA A 45 -12.46 -1.97 -1.13
C ALA A 45 -11.03 -1.42 -1.19
N LEU A 46 -10.17 -1.83 -0.25
CA LEU A 46 -8.76 -1.44 -0.22
C LEU A 46 -8.00 -1.85 -1.50
N LEU A 47 -8.33 -3.02 -2.06
CA LEU A 47 -7.72 -3.47 -3.31
C LEU A 47 -8.07 -2.52 -4.46
N LEU A 48 -9.33 -2.08 -4.53
CA LEU A 48 -9.78 -1.15 -5.56
C LEU A 48 -9.22 0.26 -5.37
N CYS A 49 -9.06 0.70 -4.12
CA CYS A 49 -8.40 1.96 -3.81
C CYS A 49 -6.93 1.99 -4.28
N TYR A 50 -6.29 0.83 -4.43
CA TYR A 50 -4.94 0.73 -5.00
C TYR A 50 -4.97 0.51 -6.51
N PHE A 51 -5.84 -0.38 -6.98
CA PHE A 51 -5.90 -0.81 -8.37
C PHE A 51 -6.47 0.24 -9.32
N LEU A 52 -7.57 0.91 -8.98
CA LEU A 52 -8.18 1.88 -9.89
C LEU A 52 -7.28 3.10 -10.16
N PRO A 53 -6.59 3.68 -9.16
CA PRO A 53 -5.59 4.71 -9.42
C PRO A 53 -4.41 4.24 -10.27
N SER A 54 -3.92 3.01 -10.09
CA SER A 54 -2.76 2.50 -10.84
C SER A 54 -3.06 2.30 -12.33
N LEU A 55 -4.33 2.09 -12.70
CA LEU A 55 -4.76 2.08 -14.10
C LEU A 55 -4.51 3.43 -14.79
N LEU A 56 -4.60 4.56 -14.08
CA LEU A 56 -4.32 5.88 -14.65
C LEU A 56 -2.87 5.98 -15.11
N ASN A 57 -1.93 5.43 -14.32
CA ASN A 57 -0.54 5.34 -14.73
C ASN A 57 -0.35 4.33 -15.87
N THR A 58 -0.97 3.16 -15.78
CA THR A 58 -0.84 2.08 -16.78
C THR A 58 -1.33 2.52 -18.17
N PHE A 59 -2.40 3.30 -18.24
CA PHE A 59 -2.92 3.86 -19.50
C PHE A 59 -2.20 5.13 -19.96
N GLY A 60 -1.12 5.54 -19.29
CA GLY A 60 -0.37 6.74 -19.65
C GLY A 60 -1.14 8.03 -19.40
N LEU A 61 -2.11 8.05 -18.48
CA LEU A 61 -2.91 9.26 -18.22
C LEU A 61 -2.21 10.22 -17.24
N VAL A 62 -1.47 9.67 -16.28
CA VAL A 62 -0.80 10.42 -15.21
C VAL A 62 0.64 9.94 -15.03
N ASP A 63 1.57 10.88 -14.97
CA ASP A 63 2.96 10.63 -14.61
C ASP A 63 3.17 10.77 -13.08
N PRO A 64 3.47 9.68 -12.36
CA PRO A 64 3.71 9.73 -10.92
C PRO A 64 5.10 10.30 -10.56
N GLU A 65 6.07 10.34 -11.49
CA GLU A 65 7.42 10.83 -11.21
C GLU A 65 7.50 12.35 -11.28
N GLU A 66 6.79 12.97 -12.23
CA GLU A 66 6.73 14.43 -12.30
C GLU A 66 5.71 15.06 -11.33
N SER A 67 4.67 14.30 -10.94
CA SER A 67 3.61 14.81 -10.07
C SER A 67 4.06 15.09 -8.64
N GLN A 68 3.72 16.26 -8.09
CA GLN A 68 3.97 16.60 -6.68
C GLN A 68 2.96 15.96 -5.72
N LEU A 69 2.03 15.13 -6.20
CA LEU A 69 0.98 14.57 -5.37
C LEU A 69 1.48 13.65 -4.27
N TYR A 70 2.52 12.87 -4.53
CA TYR A 70 3.13 12.05 -3.48
C TYR A 70 3.67 12.92 -2.34
N PHE A 71 4.33 14.04 -2.66
CA PHE A 71 4.80 15.00 -1.67
C PHE A 71 3.64 15.60 -0.89
N VAL A 72 2.57 16.01 -1.56
CA VAL A 72 1.40 16.60 -0.90
C VAL A 72 0.71 15.58 0.02
N ALA A 73 0.48 14.37 -0.48
CA ALA A 73 -0.19 13.31 0.27
C ALA A 73 0.64 12.87 1.48
N SER A 74 1.93 12.61 1.31
CA SER A 74 2.79 12.13 2.40
C SER A 74 3.10 13.20 3.46
N ARG A 75 3.18 14.48 3.08
CA ARG A 75 3.68 15.53 3.98
C ARG A 75 2.58 16.40 4.60
N TYR A 76 1.40 16.46 3.99
CA TYR A 76 0.27 17.24 4.52
C TYR A 76 -0.92 16.36 4.90
N LEU A 77 -1.30 15.38 4.05
CA LEU A 77 -2.48 14.56 4.32
C LEU A 77 -2.19 13.43 5.31
N LEU A 78 -1.08 12.71 5.12
CA LEU A 78 -0.71 11.56 5.94
C LEU A 78 -0.55 11.95 7.43
N PRO A 79 0.18 13.01 7.81
CA PRO A 79 0.31 13.38 9.22
C PRO A 79 -1.04 13.71 9.86
N GLY A 80 -1.90 14.45 9.15
CA GLY A 80 -3.27 14.75 9.61
C GLY A 80 -4.10 13.49 9.80
N SER A 81 -4.04 12.55 8.84
CA SER A 81 -4.76 11.28 8.94
C SER A 81 -4.28 10.41 10.10
N LEU A 82 -2.97 10.42 10.41
CA LEU A 82 -2.42 9.70 11.55
C LEU A 82 -2.88 10.31 12.88
N VAL A 83 -2.97 11.63 12.99
CA VAL A 83 -3.54 12.30 14.17
C VAL A 83 -5.02 11.95 14.35
N LEU A 84 -5.80 11.98 13.27
CA LEU A 84 -7.22 11.59 13.32
C LEU A 84 -7.39 10.11 13.70
N LEU A 85 -6.53 9.25 13.16
CA LEU A 85 -6.50 7.83 13.48
C LEU A 85 -6.16 7.62 14.96
N THR A 86 -5.11 8.28 15.49
CA THR A 86 -4.73 8.13 16.91
C THR A 86 -5.79 8.63 17.86
N LEU A 87 -6.50 9.71 17.52
CA LEU A 87 -7.65 10.19 18.29
C LEU A 87 -8.85 9.23 18.23
N SER A 88 -8.99 8.47 17.15
CA SER A 88 -10.07 7.49 16.97
C SER A 88 -9.78 6.13 17.64
N ILE A 89 -8.54 5.89 18.10
CA ILE A 89 -8.15 4.64 18.76
C ILE A 89 -8.64 4.63 20.22
N ASP A 90 -9.32 3.55 20.60
CA ASP A 90 -9.63 3.27 22.00
C ASP A 90 -8.39 2.71 22.73
N LEU A 91 -7.61 3.61 23.34
CA LEU A 91 -6.43 3.26 24.12
C LEU A 91 -6.74 2.35 25.31
N LYS A 92 -7.95 2.44 25.90
CA LYS A 92 -8.31 1.58 27.05
C LYS A 92 -8.58 0.16 26.60
N ALA A 93 -9.29 -0.03 25.48
CA ALA A 93 -9.48 -1.34 24.88
C ALA A 93 -8.16 -1.95 24.41
N PHE A 94 -7.26 -1.14 23.82
CA PHE A 94 -5.94 -1.60 23.41
C PHE A 94 -5.11 -2.09 24.61
N LEU A 95 -5.04 -1.32 25.70
CA LEU A 95 -4.29 -1.72 26.89
C LEU A 95 -4.83 -3.00 27.55
N LYS A 96 -6.15 -3.27 27.45
CA LYS A 96 -6.76 -4.52 27.93
C LYS A 96 -6.28 -5.77 27.20
N LEU A 97 -5.72 -5.64 25.99
CA LEU A 97 -5.10 -6.78 25.29
C LEU A 97 -3.83 -7.25 26.01
N GLY A 98 -3.12 -6.33 26.68
CA GLY A 98 -1.95 -6.60 27.53
C GLY A 98 -0.93 -7.56 26.88
N PRO A 99 -0.59 -8.69 27.52
CA PRO A 99 0.44 -9.60 27.03
C PRO A 99 0.07 -10.30 25.71
N LYS A 100 -1.22 -10.43 25.36
CA LYS A 100 -1.64 -11.10 24.11
C LYS A 100 -1.19 -10.32 22.88
N ALA A 101 -1.28 -8.99 22.93
CA ALA A 101 -0.81 -8.13 21.83
C ALA A 101 0.71 -8.26 21.62
N VAL A 102 1.48 -8.30 22.73
CA VAL A 102 2.94 -8.46 22.68
C VAL A 102 3.34 -9.81 22.11
N ILE A 103 2.68 -10.90 22.55
CA ILE A 103 2.95 -12.25 22.04
C ILE A 103 2.63 -12.33 20.54
N MET A 104 1.49 -11.77 20.10
CA MET A 104 1.12 -11.71 18.67
C MET A 104 2.19 -10.97 17.85
N PHE A 105 2.65 -9.82 18.35
CA PHE A 105 3.69 -9.02 17.70
C PHE A 105 5.02 -9.76 17.60
N LEU A 106 5.50 -10.36 18.70
CA LEU A 106 6.77 -11.07 18.72
C LEU A 106 6.73 -12.35 17.87
N THR A 107 5.60 -13.05 17.87
CA THR A 107 5.40 -14.24 17.03
C THR A 107 5.43 -13.86 15.55
N GLY A 108 4.72 -12.79 15.15
CA GLY A 108 4.76 -12.27 13.79
C GLY A 108 6.16 -11.80 13.38
N THR A 109 6.85 -11.07 14.27
CA THR A 109 8.23 -10.60 14.05
C THR A 109 9.18 -11.77 13.83
N THR A 110 9.14 -12.78 14.69
CA THR A 110 9.96 -13.99 14.56
C THR A 110 9.64 -14.73 13.27
N GLY A 111 8.35 -14.82 12.92
CA GLY A 111 7.89 -15.43 11.68
C GLY A 111 8.46 -14.73 10.43
N ILE A 112 8.52 -13.40 10.41
CA ILE A 112 9.11 -12.66 9.28
C ILE A 112 10.63 -12.77 9.25
N VAL A 113 11.30 -12.61 10.39
CA VAL A 113 12.78 -12.69 10.50
C VAL A 113 13.31 -14.03 10.01
N ILE A 114 12.56 -15.12 10.27
CA ILE A 114 12.92 -16.47 9.82
C ILE A 114 12.36 -16.76 8.43
N GLY A 115 11.10 -16.41 8.19
CA GLY A 115 10.37 -16.74 6.96
C GLY A 115 10.92 -16.03 5.72
N GLY A 116 11.36 -14.78 5.83
CA GLY A 116 11.97 -14.03 4.72
C GLY A 116 13.20 -14.72 4.13
N PRO A 117 14.25 -15.00 4.93
CA PRO A 117 15.42 -15.73 4.47
C PRO A 117 15.10 -17.13 3.93
N ILE A 118 14.21 -17.88 4.59
CA ILE A 118 13.79 -19.21 4.10
C ILE A 118 13.10 -19.09 2.73
N ALA A 119 12.21 -18.11 2.56
CA ALA A 119 11.52 -17.87 1.29
C ALA A 119 12.52 -17.55 0.17
N ILE A 120 13.55 -16.75 0.42
CA ILE A 120 14.63 -16.52 -0.54
C ILE A 120 15.35 -17.83 -0.88
N LEU A 121 15.74 -18.61 0.12
CA LEU A 121 16.49 -19.86 -0.09
C LEU A 121 15.70 -20.88 -0.92
N VAL A 122 14.39 -20.97 -0.66
CA VAL A 122 13.50 -21.83 -1.44
C VAL A 122 13.34 -21.28 -2.86
N MET A 123 13.14 -19.98 -3.01
CA MET A 123 12.95 -19.34 -4.31
C MET A 123 14.22 -19.36 -5.16
N SER A 124 15.41 -19.22 -4.55
CA SER A 124 16.69 -19.34 -5.23
C SER A 124 16.99 -20.77 -5.68
N ALA A 125 16.47 -21.78 -4.97
CA ALA A 125 16.54 -23.18 -5.39
C ALA A 125 15.52 -23.52 -6.50
N ALA A 126 14.33 -22.93 -6.47
CA ALA A 126 13.24 -23.25 -7.40
C ALA A 126 13.26 -22.44 -8.70
N ALA A 127 13.58 -21.14 -8.63
CA ALA A 127 13.76 -20.28 -9.80
C ALA A 127 14.87 -19.24 -9.52
N PRO A 128 16.14 -19.63 -9.70
CA PRO A 128 17.29 -18.77 -9.40
C PRO A 128 17.27 -17.47 -10.20
N ASP A 129 16.66 -17.46 -11.38
CA ASP A 129 16.59 -16.30 -12.28
C ASP A 129 15.78 -15.14 -11.70
N VAL A 130 14.80 -15.44 -10.82
CA VAL A 130 13.91 -14.46 -10.18
C VAL A 130 14.60 -13.76 -9.00
N VAL A 131 15.59 -14.42 -8.38
CA VAL A 131 16.26 -13.95 -7.15
C VAL A 131 17.71 -13.54 -7.40
N GLY A 132 18.39 -14.16 -8.38
CA GLY A 132 19.82 -14.02 -8.63
C GLY A 132 20.22 -12.86 -9.56
N GLY A 133 19.28 -12.20 -10.22
CA GLY A 133 19.57 -11.20 -11.25
C GLY A 133 19.98 -9.80 -10.75
N VAL A 134 19.74 -9.48 -9.47
CA VAL A 134 19.81 -8.07 -8.98
C VAL A 134 20.79 -7.88 -7.80
N GLY A 135 21.59 -8.90 -7.47
CA GLY A 135 22.56 -8.86 -6.38
C GLY A 135 21.93 -8.96 -4.97
N PRO A 136 22.71 -9.29 -3.92
CA PRO A 136 22.20 -9.47 -2.56
C PRO A 136 21.45 -8.26 -1.99
N ASP A 137 21.84 -7.04 -2.39
CA ASP A 137 21.24 -5.79 -1.91
C ASP A 137 19.79 -5.61 -2.37
N ALA A 138 19.45 -5.93 -3.62
CA ALA A 138 18.10 -5.76 -4.14
C ALA A 138 17.11 -6.77 -3.52
N VAL A 139 17.59 -7.99 -3.28
CA VAL A 139 16.81 -9.04 -2.62
C VAL A 139 16.52 -8.67 -1.17
N TRP A 140 17.50 -8.13 -0.45
CA TRP A 140 17.33 -7.67 0.93
C TRP A 140 16.36 -6.47 1.04
N ARG A 141 16.43 -5.52 0.11
CA ARG A 141 15.51 -4.36 0.08
C ARG A 141 14.07 -4.78 -0.16
N GLY A 142 13.84 -5.66 -1.13
CA GLY A 142 12.52 -6.24 -1.38
C GLY A 142 11.97 -6.96 -0.15
N MET A 143 12.80 -7.76 0.53
CA MET A 143 12.40 -8.40 1.79
C MET A 143 12.06 -7.42 2.90
N ALA A 144 12.88 -6.41 3.13
CA ALA A 144 12.65 -5.42 4.16
C ALA A 144 11.39 -4.60 3.89
N THR A 145 11.05 -4.36 2.62
CA THR A 145 9.78 -3.77 2.21
C THR A 145 8.59 -4.68 2.50
N VAL A 146 8.67 -5.98 2.18
CA VAL A 146 7.60 -6.93 2.47
C VAL A 146 7.42 -7.10 3.98
N ALA A 147 8.52 -7.22 4.72
CA ALA A 147 8.55 -7.27 6.17
C ALA A 147 7.94 -6.01 6.82
N GLY A 148 8.23 -4.84 6.25
CA GLY A 148 7.69 -3.57 6.69
C GLY A 148 6.29 -3.25 6.14
N SER A 149 5.71 -4.06 5.24
CA SER A 149 4.46 -3.71 4.55
C SER A 149 3.30 -3.42 5.49
N TRP A 150 3.29 -4.00 6.70
CA TRP A 150 2.29 -3.72 7.73
C TRP A 150 2.53 -2.41 8.51
N ILE A 151 3.74 -1.83 8.46
CA ILE A 151 4.16 -0.61 9.20
C ILE A 151 4.66 0.53 8.28
N GLY A 152 4.58 0.39 6.96
CA GLY A 152 5.07 1.39 6.00
C GLY A 152 6.46 1.11 5.41
N GLY A 153 6.75 -0.14 5.05
CA GLY A 153 8.01 -0.60 4.47
C GLY A 153 8.36 -0.09 3.07
N GLY A 154 7.50 0.75 2.47
CA GLY A 154 7.77 1.41 1.19
C GLY A 154 9.04 2.26 1.21
N ALA A 155 9.38 2.86 2.36
CA ALA A 155 10.60 3.65 2.53
C ALA A 155 11.90 2.83 2.32
N ASN A 156 11.83 1.50 2.45
CA ASN A 156 12.98 0.61 2.31
C ASN A 156 13.15 0.06 0.87
N GLN A 157 12.34 0.52 -0.09
CA GLN A 157 12.44 0.15 -1.51
C GLN A 157 13.55 0.92 -2.23
N THR A 158 13.82 2.16 -1.79
CA THR A 158 14.83 3.08 -2.34
C THR A 158 16.18 2.98 -1.69
#